data_AF-G0N0H7-F1
#
_entry.id   AF-G0N0H7-F1
#
_cell.length_a   1.000
_cell.length_b   1.000
_cell.length_c   1.000
_cell.angle_alpha   90.00
_cell.angle_beta   90.00
_cell.angle_gamma   90.00
#
_symmetry.space_group_name_H-M   'P 1'
#
loop_
_entity.id
_entity.type
_entity.pdbx_description
1 polymer ?
#
loop_
_entity_poly.entity_id
_entity_poly.type
_entity_poly.pdbx_seq_one_letter_code
_entity_poly.pdbx_strand_id
1 'polypeptide(L)'
;MYWEMGAHGRKKKLTAPESVVAIECRDTVAGKTEYKWEKNDLTMLYWLKHLQDIFNYPKIDFIRFVTNSFQFDIDDIKEIFGNTLKIIIGDTGCHVFNQMILERFSPIERLKIMTSDFPNSNVPERILMQNFDGLEIGDMWMETTIMSLDQLLLINSGIDIIRVDGVKATIQFKNDHPLPSLEMFVWFDHCIVES
;
A
#
# COMPACT_ATOMS: atom_id res chain seq x y z
N MET A 1 -31.94 5.33 0.47
CA MET A 1 -31.31 5.66 1.77
C MET A 1 -31.35 4.42 2.66
N TYR A 2 -30.38 3.52 2.52
CA TYR A 2 -30.18 2.39 3.45
C TYR A 2 -28.74 1.88 3.27
N TRP A 3 -27.80 2.41 4.06
CA TRP A 3 -26.49 1.79 4.33
C TRP A 3 -26.01 2.24 5.72
N GLU A 4 -26.81 1.97 6.74
CA GLU A 4 -26.29 1.75 8.09
C GLU A 4 -26.70 0.32 8.44
N MET A 5 -25.79 -0.48 8.99
CA MET A 5 -25.94 -1.89 9.39
C MET A 5 -25.38 -2.90 8.37
N GLY A 6 -24.04 -2.90 8.24
CA GLY A 6 -23.31 -4.14 7.98
C GLY A 6 -23.22 -4.98 9.26
N ALA A 7 -23.04 -6.29 9.13
CA ALA A 7 -23.16 -7.32 10.18
C ALA A 7 -22.19 -7.22 11.39
N HIS A 8 -21.39 -6.16 11.48
CA HIS A 8 -20.53 -5.83 12.61
C HIS A 8 -20.86 -4.39 13.02
N GLY A 9 -21.10 -4.15 14.31
CA GLY A 9 -21.62 -2.90 14.85
C GLY A 9 -20.91 -1.63 14.36
N ARG A 10 -21.52 -0.47 14.63
CA ARG A 10 -21.06 0.88 14.22
C ARG A 10 -19.53 0.95 14.04
N LYS A 11 -19.08 1.27 12.82
CA LYS A 11 -17.66 1.52 12.53
C LYS A 11 -17.12 2.53 13.53
N LYS A 12 -15.89 2.30 14.01
CA LYS A 12 -15.21 3.18 14.96
C LYS A 12 -14.87 4.48 14.24
N LYS A 13 -15.23 5.60 14.87
CA LYS A 13 -14.73 6.91 14.48
C LYS A 13 -13.29 7.08 14.95
N LEU A 14 -12.50 7.85 14.22
CA LEU A 14 -11.19 8.28 14.69
C LEU A 14 -11.38 9.27 15.85
N THR A 15 -11.07 8.82 17.07
CA THR A 15 -11.09 9.65 18.28
C THR A 15 -9.68 10.09 18.64
N ALA A 16 -9.54 10.87 19.72
CA ALA A 16 -8.24 11.18 20.28
C ALA A 16 -7.45 9.88 20.56
N PRO A 17 -6.18 9.79 20.14
CA PRO A 17 -5.36 8.62 20.42
C PRO A 17 -4.98 8.62 21.91
N GLU A 18 -4.95 7.44 22.53
CA GLU A 18 -4.45 7.31 23.91
C GLU A 18 -2.96 7.67 24.00
N SER A 19 -2.20 7.36 22.95
CA SER A 19 -0.81 7.75 22.82
C SER A 19 -0.39 7.86 21.35
N VAL A 20 0.61 8.70 21.09
CA VAL A 20 1.27 8.83 19.78
C VAL A 20 2.69 8.32 19.92
N VAL A 21 3.11 7.44 19.01
CA VAL A 21 4.48 6.91 18.96
C VAL A 21 5.15 7.38 17.68
N ALA A 22 6.25 8.12 17.80
CA ALA A 22 7.14 8.41 16.69
C ALA A 22 8.28 7.39 16.69
N ILE A 23 8.57 6.86 15.52
CA ILE A 23 9.59 5.83 15.32
C ILE A 23 10.65 6.40 14.39
N GLU A 24 11.89 6.48 14.87
CA GLU A 24 13.03 6.76 14.02
C GLU A 24 13.59 5.44 13.48
N CYS A 25 13.45 5.20 12.18
CA CYS A 25 14.12 4.11 11.48
C CYS A 25 15.45 4.62 10.93
N ARG A 26 16.59 4.15 11.47
CA ARG A 26 17.90 4.38 10.86
C ARG A 26 18.30 3.16 10.03
N ASP A 27 18.57 3.36 8.74
CA ASP A 27 18.86 2.30 7.76
C ASP A 27 20.11 1.45 8.06
N THR A 28 20.89 1.74 9.11
CA THR A 28 22.22 1.16 9.31
C THR A 28 22.50 0.54 10.68
N VAL A 29 21.60 0.66 11.66
CA VAL A 29 21.79 0.01 12.98
C VAL A 29 20.45 -0.48 13.49
N ALA A 30 20.41 -1.73 13.97
CA ALA A 30 19.25 -2.45 14.49
C ALA A 30 18.61 -1.87 15.77
N GLY A 31 18.66 -0.55 15.95
CA GLY A 31 18.00 0.18 17.04
C GLY A 31 16.87 1.04 16.49
N LYS A 32 15.63 0.57 16.68
CA LYS A 32 14.44 1.38 16.48
C LYS A 32 14.29 2.29 17.71
N THR A 33 14.45 3.60 17.54
CA THR A 33 14.18 4.54 18.65
C THR A 33 12.71 4.91 18.60
N GLU A 34 11.98 4.62 19.68
CA GLU A 34 10.56 4.94 19.81
C GLU A 34 10.37 6.07 20.83
N TYR A 35 9.65 7.12 20.42
CA TYR A 35 9.25 8.23 21.27
C TYR A 35 7.75 8.18 21.47
N LYS A 36 7.30 7.94 22.71
CA LYS A 36 5.87 7.84 23.05
C LYS A 36 5.41 9.08 23.80
N TRP A 37 4.32 9.68 23.35
CA TRP A 37 3.60 10.74 24.05
C TRP A 37 2.23 10.22 24.47
N GLU A 38 1.98 10.20 25.78
CA GLU A 38 0.68 9.82 26.37
C GLU A 38 -0.10 11.11 26.64
N LYS A 39 -0.96 11.49 25.70
CA LYS A 39 -1.89 12.62 25.85
C LYS A 39 -3.13 12.38 25.01
N ASN A 40 -4.19 12.02 25.71
CA ASN A 40 -5.49 11.60 25.17
C ASN A 40 -6.50 12.75 24.99
N ASP A 41 -6.11 13.99 25.31
CA ASP A 41 -7.00 15.15 25.22
C ASP A 41 -7.04 15.80 23.83
N LEU A 42 -6.17 15.37 22.91
CA LEU A 42 -5.98 16.00 21.61
C LEU A 42 -6.50 15.13 20.47
N THR A 43 -7.20 15.73 19.51
CA THR A 43 -7.73 14.99 18.35
C THR A 43 -6.62 14.52 17.43
N MET A 44 -6.88 13.47 16.64
CA MET A 44 -5.93 12.99 15.61
C MET A 44 -5.51 14.09 14.62
N LEU A 45 -6.46 14.95 14.22
CA LEU A 45 -6.17 16.08 13.34
C LEU A 45 -5.21 17.09 13.97
N TYR A 46 -5.33 17.35 15.28
CA TYR A 46 -4.42 18.22 15.98
C TYR A 46 -3.01 17.61 16.03
N TRP A 47 -2.91 16.33 16.39
CA TRP A 47 -1.63 15.61 16.41
C TRP A 47 -0.94 15.63 15.05
N LEU A 48 -1.68 15.37 13.97
CA LEU A 48 -1.15 15.42 12.62
C LEU A 48 -0.55 16.80 12.32
N LYS A 49 -1.31 17.88 12.53
CA LYS A 49 -0.82 19.25 12.29
C LYS A 49 0.41 19.57 13.14
N HIS A 50 0.38 19.19 14.42
CA HIS A 50 1.47 19.45 15.34
C HIS A 50 2.77 18.74 14.92
N LEU A 51 2.68 17.47 14.48
CA LEU A 51 3.84 16.73 13.97
C LEU A 51 4.36 17.35 12.67
N GLN A 52 3.47 17.74 11.76
CA GLN A 52 3.84 18.43 10.51
C GLN A 52 4.59 19.74 10.79
N ASP A 53 4.15 20.51 11.79
CA ASP A 53 4.81 21.75 12.21
C ASP A 53 6.19 21.49 12.84
N ILE A 54 6.30 20.49 13.75
CA ILE A 54 7.56 20.13 14.41
C ILE A 54 8.62 19.68 13.40
N PHE A 55 8.24 18.80 12.47
CA PHE A 55 9.15 18.24 11.48
C PHE A 55 9.31 19.09 10.23
N ASN A 56 8.62 20.24 10.15
CA ASN A 56 8.53 21.09 8.96
C ASN A 56 8.21 20.27 7.69
N TYR A 57 7.28 19.34 7.82
CA TYR A 57 6.90 18.39 6.78
C TYR A 57 5.38 18.38 6.60
N PRO A 58 4.81 19.25 5.73
CA PRO A 58 3.37 19.50 5.67
C PRO A 58 2.56 18.43 4.92
N LYS A 59 3.21 17.35 4.45
CA LYS A 59 2.60 16.33 3.58
C LYS A 59 2.60 14.96 4.25
N ILE A 60 1.74 14.07 3.75
CA ILE A 60 1.76 12.65 4.07
C ILE A 60 2.17 11.92 2.81
N ASP A 61 3.28 11.18 2.87
CA ASP A 61 3.81 10.47 1.70
C ASP A 61 2.94 9.27 1.32
N PHE A 62 2.49 8.51 2.32
CA PHE A 62 1.64 7.35 2.10
C PHE A 62 0.78 7.03 3.32
N ILE A 63 -0.35 6.37 3.06
CA ILE A 63 -1.19 5.73 4.08
C ILE A 63 -1.07 4.21 3.93
N ARG A 64 -0.82 3.52 5.04
CA ARG A 64 -0.76 2.06 5.11
C ARG A 64 -1.94 1.52 5.91
N PHE A 65 -2.78 0.71 5.27
CA PHE A 65 -3.84 -0.04 5.93
C PHE A 65 -3.35 -1.45 6.26
N VAL A 66 -3.56 -1.88 7.49
CA VAL A 66 -3.06 -3.15 8.03
C VAL A 66 -4.16 -3.87 8.80
N THR A 67 -3.81 -4.97 9.46
CA THR A 67 -4.75 -5.79 10.23
C THR A 67 -5.61 -4.93 11.16
N ASN A 68 -6.91 -5.19 11.16
CA ASN A 68 -7.92 -4.46 11.94
C ASN A 68 -8.24 -3.02 11.48
N SER A 69 -7.64 -2.51 10.41
CA SER A 69 -8.04 -1.20 9.86
C SER A 69 -9.51 -1.14 9.44
N PHE A 70 -10.13 -2.28 9.09
CA PHE A 70 -11.55 -2.36 8.71
C PHE A 70 -12.54 -1.94 9.80
N GLN A 71 -12.08 -1.86 11.06
CA GLN A 71 -12.91 -1.44 12.18
C GLN A 71 -13.24 0.06 12.13
N PHE A 72 -12.46 0.85 11.39
CA PHE A 72 -12.61 2.31 11.31
C PHE A 72 -13.47 2.74 10.13
N ASP A 73 -14.11 3.90 10.27
CA ASP A 73 -14.78 4.55 9.15
C ASP A 73 -13.75 5.11 8.16
N ILE A 74 -13.89 4.72 6.90
CA ILE A 74 -12.98 5.13 5.82
C ILE A 74 -13.15 6.62 5.50
N ASP A 75 -14.35 7.16 5.69
CA ASP A 75 -14.65 8.56 5.41
C ASP A 75 -14.02 9.46 6.48
N ASP A 76 -14.06 9.03 7.75
CA ASP A 76 -13.36 9.72 8.84
C ASP A 76 -11.83 9.72 8.63
N ILE A 77 -11.25 8.60 8.16
CA ILE A 77 -9.82 8.53 7.81
C ILE A 77 -9.49 9.52 6.69
N LYS A 78 -10.29 9.53 5.62
CA LYS A 78 -10.10 10.44 4.48
C LYS A 78 -10.24 11.91 4.89
N GLU A 79 -11.17 12.23 5.79
CA GLU A 79 -11.34 13.59 6.30
C GLU A 79 -10.09 14.09 7.05
N ILE A 80 -9.48 13.24 7.88
CA ILE A 80 -8.35 13.63 8.73
C ILE A 80 -7.04 13.68 7.94
N PHE A 81 -6.77 12.66 7.12
CA PHE A 81 -5.48 12.52 6.44
C PHE A 81 -5.49 13.05 5.00
N GLY A 82 -6.67 13.33 4.45
CA GLY A 82 -6.82 13.81 3.08
C GLY A 82 -6.48 12.74 2.04
N ASN A 83 -6.17 13.21 0.82
CA ASN A 83 -5.69 12.34 -0.25
C ASN A 83 -4.16 12.23 -0.18
N THR A 84 -3.65 11.03 -0.42
CA THR A 84 -2.23 10.76 -0.54
C THR A 84 -1.93 10.11 -1.88
N LEU A 85 -0.78 10.43 -2.45
CA LEU A 85 -0.38 9.93 -3.76
C LEU A 85 -0.07 8.43 -3.73
N LYS A 86 0.40 7.92 -2.58
CA LYS A 86 0.71 6.51 -2.38
C LYS A 86 -0.19 5.85 -1.33
N ILE A 87 -0.77 4.70 -1.67
CA ILE A 87 -1.53 3.86 -0.74
C ILE A 87 -0.95 2.46 -0.70
N ILE A 88 -0.85 1.93 0.52
CA ILE A 88 -0.42 0.56 0.77
C ILE A 88 -1.58 -0.16 1.46
N ILE A 89 -2.13 -1.15 0.78
CA ILE A 89 -3.07 -2.11 1.35
C ILE A 89 -2.26 -3.36 1.68
N GLY A 90 -2.36 -3.83 2.92
CA GLY A 90 -1.94 -5.17 3.29
C GLY A 90 -3.13 -5.92 3.88
N ASP A 91 -2.85 -7.01 4.60
CA ASP A 91 -3.91 -7.83 5.19
C ASP A 91 -4.69 -7.07 6.27
N THR A 92 -5.78 -6.44 5.84
CA THR A 92 -6.72 -5.76 6.74
C THR A 92 -7.63 -6.74 7.45
N GLY A 93 -7.75 -7.98 6.98
CA GLY A 93 -8.76 -8.95 7.40
C GLY A 93 -10.15 -8.74 6.78
N CYS A 94 -10.32 -7.80 5.83
CA CYS A 94 -11.61 -7.54 5.19
C CYS A 94 -11.48 -7.08 3.73
N HIS A 95 -11.74 -7.98 2.78
CA HIS A 95 -11.68 -7.68 1.34
C HIS A 95 -12.66 -6.59 0.90
N VAL A 96 -13.84 -6.50 1.53
CA VAL A 96 -14.83 -5.44 1.23
C VAL A 96 -14.27 -4.07 1.62
N PHE A 97 -13.60 -3.99 2.77
CA PHE A 97 -12.94 -2.75 3.19
C PHE A 97 -11.81 -2.36 2.25
N ASN A 98 -11.01 -3.33 1.77
CA ASN A 98 -9.96 -3.07 0.78
C ASN A 98 -10.51 -2.46 -0.52
N GLN A 99 -11.66 -2.94 -0.99
CA GLN A 99 -12.34 -2.34 -2.15
C GLN A 99 -12.81 -0.91 -1.85
N MET A 100 -13.37 -0.66 -0.65
CA MET A 100 -13.77 0.70 -0.25
C MET A 100 -12.59 1.68 -0.20
N ILE A 101 -11.39 1.24 0.19
CA ILE A 101 -10.18 2.09 0.16
C ILE A 101 -9.93 2.59 -1.26
N LEU A 102 -9.91 1.68 -2.24
CA LEU A 102 -9.63 2.00 -3.64
C LEU A 102 -10.67 2.97 -4.23
N GLU A 103 -11.93 2.81 -3.87
CA GLU A 103 -13.01 3.71 -4.31
C GLU A 103 -12.91 5.10 -3.66
N ARG A 104 -12.64 5.13 -2.35
CA ARG A 104 -12.69 6.38 -1.57
C ARG A 104 -11.44 7.22 -1.74
N PHE A 105 -10.27 6.62 -1.94
CA PHE A 105 -9.02 7.37 -2.07
C PHE A 105 -8.63 7.72 -3.50
N SER A 106 -9.53 7.52 -4.47
CA SER A 106 -9.31 7.94 -5.86
C SER A 106 -9.24 9.48 -6.00
N PRO A 107 -8.30 10.04 -6.79
CA PRO A 107 -7.27 9.34 -7.58
C PRO A 107 -6.05 8.91 -6.75
N ILE A 108 -5.51 7.72 -7.05
CA ILE A 108 -4.29 7.16 -6.45
C ILE A 108 -3.23 7.11 -7.56
N GLU A 109 -2.04 7.66 -7.31
CA GLU A 109 -0.94 7.60 -8.28
C GLU A 109 -0.13 6.32 -8.11
N ARG A 110 0.15 5.92 -6.85
CA ARG A 110 0.97 4.74 -6.54
C ARG A 110 0.25 3.80 -5.59
N LEU A 111 0.11 2.55 -6.00
CA LEU A 111 -0.61 1.53 -5.25
C LEU A 111 0.30 0.34 -4.94
N LYS A 112 0.40 -0.03 -3.66
CA LYS A 112 0.96 -1.30 -3.21
C LYS A 112 -0.14 -2.17 -2.63
N ILE A 113 -0.27 -3.38 -3.16
CA ILE A 113 -1.26 -4.39 -2.75
C ILE A 113 -0.60 -5.76 -2.62
N MET A 114 -1.23 -6.66 -1.87
CA MET A 114 -0.89 -8.07 -1.82
C MET A 114 -1.96 -8.88 -2.56
N THR A 115 -1.59 -10.03 -3.12
CA THR A 115 -2.58 -10.94 -3.71
C THR A 115 -3.60 -11.39 -2.68
N SER A 116 -3.14 -11.67 -1.46
CA SER A 116 -3.98 -12.02 -0.30
C SER A 116 -5.02 -10.96 0.08
N ASP A 117 -4.87 -9.71 -0.36
CA ASP A 117 -5.82 -8.64 -0.05
C ASP A 117 -7.18 -8.82 -0.75
N PHE A 118 -7.25 -9.73 -1.71
CA PHE A 118 -8.42 -10.00 -2.52
C PHE A 118 -8.90 -11.45 -2.38
N PRO A 119 -10.20 -11.72 -2.66
CA PRO A 119 -10.73 -13.08 -2.64
C PRO A 119 -9.95 -14.01 -3.58
N ASN A 120 -9.69 -15.23 -3.11
CA ASN A 120 -8.91 -16.26 -3.83
C ASN A 120 -7.47 -15.86 -4.17
N SER A 121 -6.91 -14.89 -3.45
CA SER A 121 -5.56 -14.37 -3.68
C SER A 121 -5.36 -13.85 -5.11
N ASN A 122 -6.39 -13.25 -5.71
CA ASN A 122 -6.35 -12.81 -7.09
C ASN A 122 -6.69 -11.32 -7.22
N VAL A 123 -5.79 -10.56 -7.82
CA VAL A 123 -6.00 -9.13 -8.06
C VAL A 123 -7.07 -8.94 -9.16
N PRO A 124 -8.15 -8.19 -8.89
CA PRO A 124 -9.17 -7.90 -9.90
C PRO A 124 -8.60 -7.19 -11.13
N GLU A 125 -9.02 -7.62 -12.32
CA GLU A 125 -8.60 -7.04 -13.61
C GLU A 125 -8.82 -5.53 -13.69
N ARG A 126 -9.90 -5.03 -13.08
CA ARG A 126 -10.20 -3.59 -13.01
C ARG A 126 -9.12 -2.76 -12.31
N ILE A 127 -8.30 -3.37 -11.45
CA ILE A 127 -7.16 -2.73 -10.80
C ILE A 127 -5.97 -2.77 -11.74
N LEU A 128 -5.71 -3.93 -12.37
CA LEU A 128 -4.63 -4.10 -13.34
C LEU A 128 -4.76 -3.10 -14.52
N MET A 129 -5.98 -2.93 -15.02
CA MET A 129 -6.27 -2.03 -16.15
C MET A 129 -6.18 -0.53 -15.83
N GLN A 130 -6.06 -0.14 -14.56
CA GLN A 130 -5.90 1.27 -14.19
C GLN A 130 -4.48 1.77 -14.52
N ASN A 131 -4.37 3.07 -14.78
CA ASN A 131 -3.12 3.75 -15.10
C ASN A 131 -2.55 4.38 -13.83
N PHE A 132 -1.88 3.57 -13.01
CA PHE A 132 -1.07 4.05 -11.90
C PHE A 132 0.32 4.46 -12.40
N ASP A 133 0.87 5.50 -11.79
CA ASP A 133 2.28 5.87 -11.95
C ASP A 133 3.20 4.77 -11.38
N GLY A 134 2.73 4.02 -10.37
CA GLY A 134 3.41 2.82 -9.92
C GLY A 134 2.50 1.81 -9.25
N LEU A 135 2.54 0.56 -9.72
CA LEU A 135 1.80 -0.56 -9.15
C LEU A 135 2.76 -1.64 -8.63
N GLU A 136 2.72 -1.89 -7.33
CA GLU A 136 3.50 -2.94 -6.66
C GLU A 136 2.55 -4.04 -6.15
N ILE A 137 2.78 -5.29 -6.57
CA ILE A 137 1.95 -6.44 -6.19
C ILE A 137 2.81 -7.49 -5.46
N GLY A 138 2.58 -7.64 -4.16
CA GLY A 138 3.25 -8.59 -3.28
C GLY A 138 4.13 -7.95 -2.20
N ASP A 139 4.86 -8.78 -1.47
CA ASP A 139 5.87 -8.37 -0.49
C ASP A 139 7.20 -9.09 -0.74
N MET A 140 8.29 -8.32 -0.75
CA MET A 140 9.67 -8.77 -0.97
C MET A 140 10.12 -9.89 -0.01
N TRP A 141 9.43 -10.07 1.13
CA TRP A 141 9.86 -10.95 2.21
C TRP A 141 8.94 -12.13 2.54
N MET A 142 7.69 -12.14 2.05
CA MET A 142 6.65 -13.02 2.61
C MET A 142 5.78 -13.72 1.57
N GLU A 143 5.58 -13.16 0.37
CA GLU A 143 4.61 -13.71 -0.58
C GLU A 143 5.20 -13.81 -2.00
N THR A 144 5.12 -14.99 -2.60
CA THR A 144 5.39 -15.17 -4.03
C THR A 144 4.13 -14.84 -4.81
N THR A 145 4.10 -13.68 -5.46
CA THR A 145 3.00 -13.32 -6.36
C THR A 145 3.01 -14.26 -7.57
N ILE A 146 1.94 -15.06 -7.71
CA ILE A 146 1.71 -15.89 -8.91
C ILE A 146 0.68 -15.17 -9.78
N MET A 147 1.11 -14.73 -10.96
CA MET A 147 0.27 -14.05 -11.94
C MET A 147 0.33 -14.78 -13.28
N SER A 148 -0.81 -14.89 -13.96
CA SER A 148 -0.85 -15.42 -15.33
C SER A 148 -0.32 -14.39 -16.34
N LEU A 149 0.13 -14.87 -17.51
CA LEU A 149 0.58 -13.98 -18.58
C LEU A 149 -0.52 -13.02 -19.03
N ASP A 150 -1.76 -13.48 -19.12
CA ASP A 150 -2.90 -12.65 -19.53
C ASP A 150 -3.13 -11.49 -18.55
N GLN A 151 -3.01 -11.74 -17.25
CA GLN A 151 -3.11 -10.70 -16.23
C GLN A 151 -1.97 -9.68 -16.33
N LEU A 152 -0.76 -10.14 -16.66
CA LEU A 152 0.36 -9.24 -16.88
C LEU A 152 0.10 -8.31 -18.08
N LEU A 153 -0.50 -8.84 -19.14
CA LEU A 153 -0.86 -8.08 -20.35
C LEU A 153 -2.00 -7.08 -20.13
N LEU A 154 -2.78 -7.22 -19.05
CA LEU A 154 -3.84 -6.26 -18.69
C LEU A 154 -3.31 -5.03 -17.97
N ILE A 155 -2.04 -5.02 -17.54
CA ILE A 155 -1.50 -3.94 -16.72
C ILE A 155 -1.09 -2.76 -17.59
N ASN A 156 -1.71 -1.60 -17.33
CA ASN A 156 -1.40 -0.34 -18.02
C ASN A 156 -0.52 0.62 -17.18
N SER A 157 0.13 0.10 -16.14
CA SER A 157 0.96 0.86 -15.17
C SER A 157 2.44 0.47 -15.25
N GLY A 158 3.33 1.28 -14.68
CA GLY A 158 4.69 0.82 -14.38
C GLY A 158 4.66 -0.31 -13.35
N ILE A 159 5.38 -1.42 -13.60
CA ILE A 159 5.32 -2.64 -12.77
C ILE A 159 6.70 -2.97 -12.21
N ASP A 160 6.78 -3.06 -10.88
CA ASP A 160 7.91 -3.66 -10.18
C ASP A 160 7.53 -5.09 -9.73
N ILE A 161 8.02 -6.12 -10.44
CA ILE A 161 7.85 -7.53 -10.06
C ILE A 161 9.08 -7.96 -9.24
N ILE A 162 8.88 -8.34 -7.98
CA ILE A 162 9.96 -8.81 -7.11
C ILE A 162 9.73 -10.31 -6.81
N ARG A 163 10.68 -11.19 -7.17
CA ARG A 163 10.62 -12.64 -6.88
C ARG A 163 11.95 -13.12 -6.27
N VAL A 164 11.85 -13.97 -5.26
CA VAL A 164 12.95 -14.32 -4.32
C VAL A 164 13.68 -15.62 -4.67
N ASP A 165 13.19 -16.42 -5.63
CA ASP A 165 13.64 -17.82 -5.81
C ASP A 165 14.73 -18.06 -6.88
N GLY A 166 15.17 -17.06 -7.64
CA GLY A 166 16.40 -17.12 -8.44
C GLY A 166 16.44 -18.06 -9.66
N VAL A 167 15.31 -18.64 -10.09
CA VAL A 167 15.29 -19.62 -11.22
C VAL A 167 14.83 -19.01 -12.56
N LYS A 168 14.16 -17.85 -12.56
CA LYS A 168 13.56 -17.24 -13.77
C LYS A 168 13.75 -15.71 -13.82
N ALA A 169 13.73 -15.15 -15.03
CA ALA A 169 13.93 -13.72 -15.29
C ALA A 169 12.79 -12.84 -14.74
N THR A 170 13.15 -11.68 -14.19
CA THR A 170 12.24 -10.61 -13.81
C THR A 170 12.02 -9.67 -14.99
N ILE A 171 10.79 -9.31 -15.30
CA ILE A 171 10.45 -8.33 -16.34
C ILE A 171 9.84 -7.09 -15.66
N GLN A 172 10.46 -5.94 -15.86
CA GLN A 172 10.02 -4.63 -15.40
C GLN A 172 9.60 -3.81 -16.61
N PHE A 173 8.43 -3.17 -16.54
CA PHE A 173 7.98 -2.20 -17.53
C PHE A 173 8.02 -0.82 -16.88
N LYS A 174 8.85 0.09 -17.40
CA LYS A 174 8.91 1.48 -16.92
C LYS A 174 8.24 2.40 -17.93
N ASN A 175 7.23 3.12 -17.46
CA ASN A 175 6.50 4.13 -18.23
C ASN A 175 6.90 5.57 -17.86
N ASP A 176 7.84 5.76 -16.94
CA ASP A 176 8.18 7.07 -16.37
C ASP A 176 9.25 7.86 -17.16
N HIS A 177 9.64 7.36 -18.34
CA HIS A 177 10.64 7.98 -19.23
C HIS A 177 10.03 8.29 -20.61
N PRO A 178 10.63 9.21 -21.41
CA PRO A 178 10.09 9.62 -22.71
C PRO A 178 9.96 8.48 -23.75
N LEU A 179 10.43 7.27 -23.43
CA LEU A 179 10.22 6.05 -24.20
C LEU A 179 9.87 4.91 -23.21
N PRO A 180 8.85 4.09 -23.49
CA PRO A 180 8.56 2.91 -22.69
C PRO A 180 9.77 1.96 -22.72
N SER A 181 10.27 1.55 -21.56
CA SER A 181 11.37 0.60 -21.47
C SER A 181 10.94 -0.72 -20.83
N LEU A 182 11.37 -1.81 -21.45
CA LEU A 182 11.28 -3.16 -20.94
C LEU A 182 12.64 -3.52 -20.33
N GLU A 183 12.72 -3.62 -19.02
CA GLU A 183 13.93 -4.03 -18.30
C GLU A 183 13.77 -5.47 -17.82
N MET A 184 14.55 -6.38 -18.38
CA MET A 184 14.60 -7.77 -17.93
C MET A 184 15.82 -7.98 -17.05
N PHE A 185 15.62 -8.27 -15.76
CA PHE A 185 16.71 -8.65 -14.87
C PHE A 185 16.85 -10.17 -14.86
N VAL A 186 17.94 -10.66 -15.43
CA VAL A 186 18.33 -12.07 -15.39
C VAL A 186 19.38 -12.22 -14.30
N TRP A 187 19.10 -13.05 -13.31
CA TRP A 187 20.05 -13.38 -12.25
C TRP A 187 20.30 -14.90 -12.29
N PHE A 188 21.55 -15.29 -12.57
CA PHE A 188 22.18 -16.64 -12.47
C PHE A 188 22.54 -17.47 -13.74
N ASP A 189 23.52 -18.35 -13.50
CA ASP A 189 24.48 -19.01 -14.41
C ASP A 189 23.88 -19.95 -15.47
N HIS A 190 22.65 -20.44 -15.28
CA HIS A 190 22.00 -21.39 -16.20
C HIS A 190 21.45 -20.75 -17.49
N CYS A 191 21.54 -19.43 -17.63
CA CYS A 191 21.26 -18.72 -18.88
C CYS A 191 22.46 -18.66 -19.84
N ILE A 192 23.61 -19.22 -19.45
CA ILE A 192 24.74 -19.45 -20.36
C ILE A 192 24.52 -20.81 -21.02
N VAL A 193 24.09 -20.83 -22.27
CA VAL A 193 24.32 -22.01 -23.12
C VAL A 193 25.82 -22.02 -23.39
N GLU A 194 26.58 -22.92 -22.76
CA GLU A 194 27.93 -23.20 -23.24
C GLU A 194 27.83 -23.86 -24.63
N SER A 195 28.16 -23.06 -25.64
CA SER A 195 28.46 -23.35 -27.06
C SER A 195 27.59 -24.36 -27.81
#